data_AF-A0A924WVZ3-F1
#
_entry.id   AF-A0A924WVZ3-F1
#
_cell.length_a   1.000
_cell.length_b   1.000
_cell.length_c   1.000
_cell.angle_alpha   90.00
_cell.angle_beta   90.00
_cell.angle_gamma   90.00
#
_symmetry.space_group_name_H-M   'P 1'
#
loop_
_entity.id
_entity.type
_entity.pdbx_description
1 polymer ?
#
loop_
_entity_poly.entity_id
_entity_poly.type
_entity_poly.pdbx_seq_one_letter_code
_entity_poly.pdbx_strand_id
1 'polypeptide(L)'
;HVGKMMYDEAPDVPAGRILNLPISRLNTLRRAVFKEIQRLAEKHDHVIINTHATFRWRHGLFAAFDYDQIKQFNADLYITMLDNAESIHQRLNKEHDIDHTLKDIMVWREEENLATEIIANILRGHGKFFVLSRGREVPTTMTLYRMMFEPHKKKVYPSFPMSHVMDLPETLKEINTFRAALADHFIAFDPGDVDEFVLHMKATKAKEDGHDTTVVDAAEGPVTFKTEEILQISGDIMGQIYARDFKMVDQSDMIVSLVPELANGKPALSSGVERELHHAWEGGKEVYVVWACKGTPSPFISETATRVFRSVSEALEYFKMKGYVK
;
A
#
# COMPACT_ATOMS: atom_id res chain seq x y z
N HIS A 1 -18.97 -4.71 8.07
CA HIS A 1 -18.35 -3.40 8.34
C HIS A 1 -18.73 -2.97 9.75
N VAL A 2 -17.76 -2.78 10.64
CA VAL A 2 -18.02 -2.55 12.09
C VAL A 2 -18.81 -1.27 12.33
N GLY A 3 -18.47 -0.17 11.65
CA GLY A 3 -19.18 1.11 11.80
C GLY A 3 -20.70 1.03 11.57
N LYS A 4 -21.15 0.28 10.55
CA LYS A 4 -22.58 0.05 10.30
C LYS A 4 -23.25 -0.70 11.45
N MET A 5 -22.62 -1.79 11.91
CA MET A 5 -23.13 -2.56 13.04
C MET A 5 -23.21 -1.73 14.33
N MET A 6 -22.27 -0.78 14.53
CA MET A 6 -22.34 0.13 15.68
C MET A 6 -23.51 1.12 15.59
N TYR A 7 -23.90 1.55 14.39
CA TYR A 7 -25.12 2.33 14.18
C TYR A 7 -26.39 1.49 14.40
N ASP A 8 -26.40 0.23 13.93
CA ASP A 8 -27.52 -0.69 14.14
C ASP A 8 -27.74 -0.98 15.64
N GLU A 9 -26.65 -1.07 16.43
CA GLU A 9 -26.69 -1.24 17.89
C GLU A 9 -27.08 0.04 18.66
N ALA A 10 -26.94 1.23 18.03
CA ALA A 10 -27.25 2.52 18.64
C ALA A 10 -28.25 3.33 17.78
N PRO A 11 -29.50 2.86 17.62
CA PRO A 11 -30.48 3.50 16.75
C PRO A 11 -30.88 4.92 17.21
N ASP A 12 -30.58 5.29 18.46
CA ASP A 12 -30.76 6.64 18.98
C ASP A 12 -29.72 7.65 18.46
N VAL A 13 -28.65 7.19 17.80
CA VAL A 13 -27.53 8.02 17.37
C VAL A 13 -27.70 8.40 15.90
N PRO A 14 -27.81 9.71 15.56
CA PRO A 14 -27.95 10.12 14.17
C PRO A 14 -26.73 9.75 13.30
N ALA A 15 -26.98 9.48 12.03
CA ALA A 15 -25.93 9.25 11.03
C ALA A 15 -24.88 10.38 11.07
N GLY A 16 -23.60 10.02 10.92
CA GLY A 16 -22.45 10.92 11.03
C GLY A 16 -22.10 11.39 12.46
N ARG A 17 -22.90 11.07 13.49
CA ARG A 17 -22.67 11.56 14.86
C ARG A 17 -22.04 10.56 15.83
N ILE A 18 -21.73 9.33 15.40
CA ILE A 18 -21.31 8.26 16.32
C ILE A 18 -20.02 8.59 17.06
N LEU A 19 -19.05 9.22 16.40
CA LEU A 19 -17.77 9.60 17.01
C LEU A 19 -17.90 10.75 18.03
N ASN A 20 -19.06 11.42 18.11
CA ASN A 20 -19.32 12.45 19.14
C ASN A 20 -19.73 11.86 20.49
N LEU A 21 -19.97 10.54 20.56
CA LEU A 21 -20.33 9.88 21.81
C LEU A 21 -19.12 9.83 22.77
N PRO A 22 -19.35 9.78 24.09
CA PRO A 22 -18.28 9.54 25.06
C PRO A 22 -17.52 8.25 24.74
N ILE A 23 -16.20 8.25 24.96
CA ILE A 23 -15.31 7.10 24.68
C ILE A 23 -15.81 5.81 25.38
N SER A 24 -16.34 5.93 26.61
CA SER A 24 -16.93 4.79 27.33
C SER A 24 -18.12 4.17 26.59
N ARG A 25 -18.97 5.01 25.98
CA ARG A 25 -20.10 4.55 25.17
C ARG A 25 -19.64 3.92 23.86
N LEU A 26 -18.66 4.53 23.17
CA LEU A 26 -18.04 3.96 21.96
C LEU A 26 -17.45 2.58 22.24
N ASN A 27 -16.73 2.41 23.34
CA ASN A 27 -16.14 1.13 23.74
C ASN A 27 -17.20 0.08 24.06
N THR A 28 -18.29 0.47 24.73
CA THR A 28 -19.41 -0.43 25.02
C THR A 28 -20.08 -0.92 23.73
N LEU A 29 -20.39 0.00 22.80
CA LEU A 29 -20.97 -0.34 21.50
C LEU A 29 -20.06 -1.25 20.69
N ARG A 30 -18.76 -0.92 20.62
CA ARG A 30 -17.78 -1.72 19.90
C ARG A 30 -17.67 -3.13 20.47
N ARG A 31 -17.63 -3.26 21.80
CA ARG A 31 -17.60 -4.58 22.46
C ARG A 31 -18.88 -5.39 22.18
N ALA A 32 -20.05 -4.75 22.19
CA ALA A 32 -21.32 -5.42 21.85
C ALA A 32 -21.30 -5.94 20.39
N VAL A 33 -20.93 -5.07 19.44
CA VAL A 33 -20.79 -5.41 18.02
C VAL A 33 -19.80 -6.55 17.81
N PHE A 34 -18.63 -6.51 18.45
CA PHE A 34 -17.63 -7.56 18.29
C PHE A 34 -18.04 -8.91 18.87
N LYS A 35 -18.84 -8.94 19.95
CA LYS A 35 -19.43 -10.20 20.43
C LYS A 35 -20.37 -10.81 19.39
N GLU A 36 -21.17 -9.99 18.73
CA GLU A 36 -22.03 -10.45 17.65
C GLU A 36 -21.23 -10.92 16.43
N ILE A 37 -20.18 -10.19 16.04
CA ILE A 37 -19.26 -10.61 14.98
C ILE A 37 -18.68 -12.00 15.27
N GLN A 38 -18.24 -12.26 16.50
CA GLN A 38 -17.71 -13.57 16.87
C GLN A 38 -18.76 -14.68 16.78
N ARG A 39 -19.98 -14.42 17.24
CA ARG A 39 -21.10 -15.38 17.11
C ARG A 39 -21.44 -15.67 15.65
N LEU A 40 -21.35 -14.67 14.78
CA LEU A 40 -21.54 -14.85 13.34
C LEU A 40 -20.35 -15.60 12.72
N ALA A 41 -19.13 -15.32 13.18
CA ALA A 41 -17.91 -15.95 12.68
C ALA A 41 -17.92 -17.47 12.88
N GLU A 42 -18.48 -17.98 13.97
CA GLU A 42 -18.65 -19.43 14.21
C GLU A 42 -19.47 -20.15 13.12
N LYS A 43 -20.24 -19.41 12.32
CA LYS A 43 -21.12 -19.95 11.26
C LYS A 43 -20.53 -19.82 9.86
N HIS A 44 -19.33 -19.27 9.71
CA HIS A 44 -18.71 -19.00 8.42
C HIS A 44 -17.27 -19.48 8.41
N ASP A 45 -16.88 -20.14 7.32
CA ASP A 45 -15.48 -20.60 7.16
C ASP A 45 -14.50 -19.44 6.98
N HIS A 46 -14.99 -18.33 6.41
CA HIS A 46 -14.18 -17.16 6.07
C HIS A 46 -14.87 -15.88 6.51
N VAL A 47 -14.16 -15.04 7.25
CA VAL A 47 -14.69 -13.79 7.83
C VAL A 47 -13.74 -12.64 7.52
N ILE A 48 -14.29 -11.56 6.98
CA ILE A 48 -13.56 -10.30 6.75
C ILE A 48 -14.18 -9.22 7.63
N ILE A 49 -13.37 -8.62 8.51
CA ILE A 49 -13.79 -7.48 9.32
C ILE A 49 -13.17 -6.21 8.71
N ASN A 50 -14.03 -5.33 8.19
CA ASN A 50 -13.63 -3.96 7.85
C ASN A 50 -13.89 -3.04 9.06
N THR A 51 -12.81 -2.52 9.64
CA THR A 51 -12.79 -1.60 10.78
C THR A 51 -11.49 -0.80 10.79
N HIS A 52 -11.50 0.36 11.46
CA HIS A 52 -10.28 1.09 11.79
C HIS A 52 -9.62 0.54 13.05
N ALA A 53 -8.29 0.67 13.14
CA ALA A 53 -7.50 0.44 14.35
C ALA A 53 -7.38 1.71 15.21
N THR A 54 -7.46 2.89 14.60
CA THR A 54 -7.42 4.18 15.31
C THR A 54 -8.44 5.18 14.79
N PHE A 55 -8.79 6.15 15.63
CA PHE A 55 -9.52 7.34 15.21
C PHE A 55 -8.86 8.58 15.77
N ARG A 56 -8.75 9.62 14.94
CA ARG A 56 -8.61 11.00 15.40
C ARG A 56 -9.95 11.69 15.33
N TRP A 57 -10.41 12.15 16.48
CA TRP A 57 -11.60 12.98 16.58
C TRP A 57 -11.34 14.12 17.54
N ARG A 58 -12.31 15.02 17.73
CA ARG A 58 -12.22 16.25 18.54
C ARG A 58 -11.49 16.12 19.90
N HIS A 59 -11.48 14.94 20.49
CA HIS A 59 -10.85 14.64 21.79
C HIS A 59 -9.44 14.04 21.70
N GLY A 60 -8.84 14.00 20.51
CA GLY A 60 -7.52 13.44 20.23
C GLY A 60 -7.55 12.09 19.52
N LEU A 61 -6.39 11.44 19.49
CA LEU A 61 -6.19 10.09 18.97
C LEU A 61 -6.62 9.05 20.01
N PHE A 62 -7.38 8.03 19.59
CA PHE A 62 -7.75 6.90 20.45
C PHE A 62 -7.86 5.59 19.67
N ALA A 63 -7.69 4.48 20.40
CA ALA A 63 -7.84 3.14 19.84
C ALA A 63 -9.29 2.87 19.40
N ALA A 64 -9.43 2.36 18.18
CA ALA A 64 -10.71 2.03 17.57
C ALA A 64 -11.04 0.52 17.68
N PHE A 65 -10.41 -0.19 18.61
CA PHE A 65 -10.60 -1.61 18.87
C PHE A 65 -10.67 -1.91 20.37
N ASP A 66 -11.26 -3.06 20.71
CA ASP A 66 -11.24 -3.62 22.06
C ASP A 66 -10.29 -4.82 22.07
N TYR A 67 -9.21 -4.74 22.86
CA TYR A 67 -8.15 -5.75 22.84
C TYR A 67 -8.65 -7.16 23.14
N ASP A 68 -9.52 -7.33 24.14
CA ASP A 68 -10.04 -8.65 24.51
C ASP A 68 -10.83 -9.27 23.36
N GLN A 69 -11.65 -8.46 22.68
CA GLN A 69 -12.45 -8.94 21.56
C GLN A 69 -11.60 -9.27 20.33
N ILE A 70 -10.60 -8.44 19.99
CA ILE A 70 -9.71 -8.74 18.87
C ILE A 70 -8.85 -9.98 19.17
N LYS A 71 -8.37 -10.11 20.42
CA LYS A 71 -7.63 -11.29 20.87
C LYS A 71 -8.49 -12.55 20.77
N GLN A 72 -9.75 -12.48 21.16
CA GLN A 72 -10.67 -13.61 21.08
C GLN A 72 -11.01 -13.97 19.63
N PHE A 73 -11.20 -12.97 18.76
CA PHE A 73 -11.41 -13.19 17.33
C PHE A 73 -10.18 -13.79 16.63
N ASN A 74 -8.97 -13.40 17.05
CA ASN A 74 -7.70 -13.98 16.63
C ASN A 74 -7.52 -14.09 15.10
N ALA A 75 -7.69 -12.99 14.38
CA ALA A 75 -7.63 -12.96 12.91
C ALA A 75 -6.33 -13.55 12.34
N ASP A 76 -6.41 -14.21 11.19
CA ASP A 76 -5.25 -14.80 10.50
C ASP A 76 -4.38 -13.80 9.75
N LEU A 77 -4.99 -12.71 9.31
CA LEU A 77 -4.36 -11.65 8.52
C LEU A 77 -4.83 -10.29 9.04
N TYR A 78 -3.89 -9.36 9.15
CA TYR A 78 -4.12 -7.96 9.48
C TYR A 78 -3.63 -7.13 8.30
N ILE A 79 -4.52 -6.38 7.66
CA ILE A 79 -4.21 -5.67 6.42
C ILE A 79 -4.66 -4.22 6.55
N THR A 80 -3.74 -3.28 6.42
CA THR A 80 -4.09 -1.87 6.25
C THR A 80 -4.16 -1.54 4.76
N MET A 81 -5.33 -1.05 4.35
CA MET A 81 -5.54 -0.57 2.97
C MET A 81 -4.97 0.83 2.82
N LEU A 82 -4.01 1.00 1.92
CA LEU A 82 -3.37 2.28 1.60
C LEU A 82 -3.97 2.90 0.34
N ASP A 83 -4.03 4.22 0.27
CA ASP A 83 -4.39 4.94 -0.95
C ASP A 83 -3.70 6.30 -1.01
N ASN A 84 -3.63 6.89 -2.20
CA ASN A 84 -3.03 8.18 -2.45
C ASN A 84 -3.77 9.30 -1.68
N ALA A 85 -3.01 10.27 -1.18
CA ALA A 85 -3.53 11.31 -0.28
C ALA A 85 -4.68 12.11 -0.91
N GLU A 86 -4.57 12.46 -2.20
CA GLU A 86 -5.59 13.17 -2.95
C GLU A 86 -6.88 12.35 -3.13
N SER A 87 -6.76 11.03 -3.26
CA SER A 87 -7.90 10.11 -3.37
C SER A 87 -8.62 9.91 -2.04
N ILE A 88 -7.88 9.90 -0.94
CA ILE A 88 -8.47 9.92 0.41
C ILE A 88 -9.21 11.24 0.64
N HIS A 89 -8.58 12.37 0.33
CA HIS A 89 -9.18 13.71 0.45
C HIS A 89 -10.49 13.83 -0.33
N GLN A 90 -10.49 13.38 -1.60
CA GLN A 90 -11.66 13.39 -2.46
C GLN A 90 -12.85 12.64 -1.83
N ARG A 91 -12.63 11.43 -1.32
CA ARG A 91 -13.68 10.63 -0.70
C ARG A 91 -14.14 11.20 0.63
N LEU A 92 -13.21 11.68 1.47
CA LEU A 92 -13.57 12.31 2.74
C LEU A 92 -14.50 13.51 2.52
N ASN A 93 -14.18 14.42 1.58
CA ASN A 93 -15.02 15.58 1.27
C ASN A 93 -16.38 15.20 0.67
N LYS A 94 -16.44 14.08 -0.06
CA LYS A 94 -17.68 13.61 -0.70
C LYS A 94 -18.61 12.93 0.31
N GLU A 95 -18.06 12.11 1.18
CA GLU A 95 -18.84 11.21 2.05
C GLU A 95 -19.05 11.79 3.46
N HIS A 96 -18.22 12.74 3.88
CA HIS A 96 -18.18 13.22 5.26
C HIS A 96 -18.01 14.73 5.37
N ASP A 97 -18.58 15.30 6.43
CA ASP A 97 -18.39 16.70 6.83
C ASP A 97 -17.28 16.76 7.89
N ILE A 98 -16.03 16.61 7.45
CA ILE A 98 -14.83 16.59 8.30
C ILE A 98 -13.81 17.57 7.74
N ASP A 99 -13.49 18.59 8.55
CA ASP A 99 -12.38 19.50 8.26
C ASP A 99 -11.04 18.76 8.43
N HIS A 100 -10.22 18.80 7.39
CA HIS A 100 -8.93 18.12 7.34
C HIS A 100 -8.02 18.71 6.27
N THR A 101 -6.72 18.54 6.45
CA THR A 101 -5.69 18.89 5.48
C THR A 101 -5.07 17.64 4.87
N LEU A 102 -4.33 17.80 3.76
CA LEU A 102 -3.48 16.72 3.27
C LEU A 102 -2.48 16.23 4.34
N LYS A 103 -1.97 17.14 5.20
CA LYS A 103 -1.07 16.77 6.30
C LYS A 103 -1.73 15.83 7.30
N ASP A 104 -3.00 16.07 7.62
CA ASP A 104 -3.76 15.18 8.50
C ASP A 104 -3.88 13.78 7.90
N ILE A 105 -4.18 13.67 6.60
CA ILE A 105 -4.24 12.37 5.90
C ILE A 105 -2.91 11.63 5.98
N MET A 106 -1.78 12.32 5.76
CA MET A 106 -0.45 11.73 5.87
C MET A 106 -0.22 11.15 7.27
N VAL A 107 -0.60 11.88 8.32
CA VAL A 107 -0.47 11.42 9.72
C VAL A 107 -1.39 10.24 10.01
N TRP A 108 -2.65 10.29 9.58
CA TRP A 108 -3.65 9.26 9.89
C TRP A 108 -3.28 7.90 9.28
N ARG A 109 -2.68 7.90 8.08
CA ARG A 109 -2.16 6.69 7.44
C ARG A 109 -1.11 5.98 8.29
N GLU A 110 -0.16 6.75 8.83
CA GLU A 110 0.91 6.20 9.66
C GLU A 110 0.38 5.65 10.99
N GLU A 111 -0.58 6.35 11.60
CA GLU A 111 -1.23 5.90 12.83
C GLU A 111 -2.00 4.60 12.64
N GLU A 112 -2.73 4.48 11.53
CA GLU A 112 -3.48 3.27 11.20
C GLU A 112 -2.55 2.08 10.90
N ASN A 113 -1.46 2.32 10.16
CA ASN A 113 -0.43 1.32 9.90
C ASN A 113 0.23 0.85 11.20
N LEU A 114 0.69 1.77 12.04
CA LEU A 114 1.40 1.47 13.27
C LEU A 114 0.51 0.70 14.26
N ALA A 115 -0.72 1.16 14.48
CA ALA A 115 -1.63 0.52 15.41
C ALA A 115 -1.99 -0.89 14.95
N THR A 116 -2.28 -1.08 13.66
CA THR A 116 -2.62 -2.40 13.11
C THR A 116 -1.43 -3.36 13.19
N GLU A 117 -0.22 -2.88 12.92
CA GLU A 117 1.01 -3.67 13.06
C GLU A 117 1.26 -4.10 14.51
N ILE A 118 1.12 -3.19 15.47
CA ILE A 118 1.28 -3.50 16.90
C ILE A 118 0.29 -4.61 17.32
N ILE A 119 -0.98 -4.49 16.92
CA ILE A 119 -2.01 -5.49 17.22
C ILE A 119 -1.64 -6.85 16.62
N ALA A 120 -1.27 -6.87 15.34
CA ALA A 120 -0.91 -8.10 14.63
C ALA A 120 0.29 -8.80 15.28
N ASN A 121 1.34 -8.04 15.62
CA ASN A 121 2.55 -8.57 16.23
C ASN A 121 2.29 -9.12 17.64
N ILE A 122 1.48 -8.42 18.46
CA ILE A 122 1.12 -8.89 19.81
C ILE A 122 0.32 -10.20 19.75
N LEU A 123 -0.61 -10.32 18.79
CA LEU A 123 -1.56 -11.44 18.76
C LEU A 123 -1.04 -12.65 17.98
N ARG A 124 -0.29 -12.45 16.90
CA ARG A 124 0.12 -13.51 15.97
C ARG A 124 1.63 -13.57 15.71
N GLY A 125 2.40 -12.63 16.25
CA GLY A 125 3.82 -12.47 15.94
C GLY A 125 4.09 -11.85 14.57
N HIS A 126 5.36 -11.87 14.16
CA HIS A 126 5.79 -11.27 12.89
C HIS A 126 5.20 -11.98 11.66
N GLY A 127 5.04 -11.22 10.56
CA GLY A 127 4.64 -11.75 9.25
C GLY A 127 3.13 -11.93 9.06
N LYS A 128 2.32 -11.27 9.89
CA LYS A 128 0.84 -11.32 9.84
C LYS A 128 0.18 -9.98 9.57
N PHE A 129 0.97 -8.90 9.60
CA PHE A 129 0.60 -7.58 9.16
C PHE A 129 1.05 -7.32 7.72
N PHE A 130 0.19 -6.69 6.93
CA PHE A 130 0.49 -6.29 5.57
C PHE A 130 -0.08 -4.90 5.26
N VAL A 131 0.65 -4.14 4.46
CA VAL A 131 0.14 -2.93 3.81
C VAL A 131 -0.21 -3.28 2.38
N LEU A 132 -1.44 -2.98 1.96
CA LEU A 132 -1.92 -3.26 0.62
C LEU A 132 -2.51 -1.98 0.01
N SER A 133 -1.98 -1.53 -1.13
CA SER A 133 -2.60 -0.43 -1.87
C SER A 133 -4.02 -0.81 -2.31
N ARG A 134 -4.94 0.14 -2.40
CA ARG A 134 -6.24 -0.05 -3.05
C ARG A 134 -6.12 -0.24 -4.57
N GLY A 135 -5.00 0.17 -5.16
CA GLY A 135 -4.79 0.21 -6.61
C GLY A 135 -5.08 1.60 -7.18
N ARG A 136 -4.29 2.02 -8.18
CA ARG A 136 -4.46 3.30 -8.87
C ARG A 136 -5.36 3.17 -10.11
N GLU A 137 -4.99 2.24 -11.01
CA GLU A 137 -5.74 1.95 -12.24
C GLU A 137 -6.59 0.68 -12.09
N VAL A 138 -5.99 -0.35 -11.47
CA VAL A 138 -6.61 -1.65 -11.27
C VAL A 138 -6.69 -1.93 -9.77
N PRO A 139 -7.87 -2.33 -9.24
CA PRO A 139 -7.99 -2.69 -7.83
C PRO A 139 -7.15 -3.91 -7.46
N THR A 140 -6.56 -3.89 -6.26
CA THR A 140 -5.75 -5.01 -5.72
C THR A 140 -6.60 -6.15 -5.13
N THR A 141 -7.88 -6.25 -5.50
CA THR A 141 -8.81 -7.27 -4.99
C THR A 141 -8.29 -8.69 -5.23
N MET A 142 -7.63 -8.94 -6.35
CA MET A 142 -7.00 -10.23 -6.62
C MET A 142 -5.83 -10.50 -5.66
N THR A 143 -4.98 -9.51 -5.37
CA THR A 143 -3.90 -9.66 -4.38
C THR A 143 -4.46 -10.05 -3.02
N LEU A 144 -5.52 -9.37 -2.56
CA LEU A 144 -6.21 -9.72 -1.31
C LEU A 144 -6.78 -11.14 -1.34
N TYR A 145 -7.46 -11.53 -2.43
CA TYR A 145 -7.97 -12.88 -2.62
C TYR A 145 -6.86 -13.93 -2.47
N ARG A 146 -5.71 -13.72 -3.13
CA ARG A 146 -4.60 -14.67 -3.07
C ARG A 146 -3.95 -14.73 -1.68
N MET A 147 -3.87 -13.62 -0.97
CA MET A 147 -3.40 -13.62 0.42
C MET A 147 -4.29 -14.49 1.31
N MET A 148 -5.61 -14.48 1.08
CA MET A 148 -6.57 -15.25 1.87
C MET A 148 -6.64 -16.73 1.45
N PHE A 149 -6.62 -17.01 0.14
CA PHE A 149 -7.01 -18.33 -0.40
C PHE A 149 -5.87 -19.05 -1.14
N GLU A 150 -4.79 -18.35 -1.48
CA GLU A 150 -3.63 -18.91 -2.18
C GLU A 150 -2.31 -18.65 -1.42
N PRO A 151 -2.25 -18.86 -0.09
CA PRO A 151 -1.08 -18.49 0.73
C PRO A 151 0.20 -19.26 0.38
N HIS A 152 0.10 -20.27 -0.48
CA HIS A 152 1.24 -21.03 -1.01
C HIS A 152 1.97 -20.28 -2.15
N LYS A 153 1.34 -19.27 -2.76
CA LYS A 153 2.00 -18.43 -3.76
C LYS A 153 3.02 -17.53 -3.08
N LYS A 154 4.15 -17.33 -3.74
CA LYS A 154 5.17 -16.39 -3.28
C LYS A 154 4.64 -14.95 -3.32
N LYS A 155 5.00 -14.19 -2.30
CA LYS A 155 4.82 -12.74 -2.24
C LYS A 155 5.99 -12.07 -2.93
N VAL A 156 5.71 -11.17 -3.86
CA VAL A 156 6.73 -10.49 -4.66
C VAL A 156 6.57 -8.97 -4.56
N TYR A 157 7.70 -8.30 -4.43
CA TYR A 157 7.83 -6.87 -4.69
C TYR A 157 8.37 -6.66 -6.11
N PRO A 158 7.56 -6.16 -7.06
CA PRO A 158 8.06 -5.74 -8.36
C PRO A 158 8.77 -4.39 -8.21
N SER A 159 10.05 -4.34 -8.56
CA SER A 159 10.86 -3.12 -8.59
C SER A 159 11.08 -2.69 -10.03
N PHE A 160 10.97 -1.40 -10.32
CA PHE A 160 11.16 -0.85 -11.67
C PHE A 160 11.40 0.66 -11.60
N PRO A 161 12.04 1.28 -12.60
CA PRO A 161 12.22 2.73 -12.62
C PRO A 161 10.87 3.45 -12.75
N MET A 162 10.64 4.48 -11.94
CA MET A 162 9.42 5.31 -11.99
C MET A 162 9.70 6.73 -12.49
N SER A 163 10.59 7.49 -11.83
CA SER A 163 10.71 8.95 -12.04
C SER A 163 11.27 9.39 -13.41
N HIS A 164 12.14 8.59 -14.04
CA HIS A 164 12.84 8.98 -15.28
C HIS A 164 12.26 8.36 -16.56
N VAL A 165 11.13 7.66 -16.45
CA VAL A 165 10.51 6.92 -17.56
C VAL A 165 9.07 7.34 -17.85
N MET A 166 8.53 8.31 -17.11
CA MET A 166 7.15 8.78 -17.25
C MET A 166 6.82 9.29 -18.66
N ASP A 167 7.80 9.88 -19.35
CA ASP A 167 7.63 10.42 -20.70
C ASP A 167 8.09 9.44 -21.80
N LEU A 168 8.29 8.15 -21.46
CA LEU A 168 8.80 7.11 -22.37
C LEU A 168 7.75 5.99 -22.56
N PRO A 169 6.83 6.11 -23.54
CA PRO A 169 5.69 5.20 -23.69
C PRO A 169 6.07 3.72 -23.87
N GLU A 170 7.10 3.44 -24.67
CA GLU A 170 7.56 2.06 -24.89
C GLU A 170 8.15 1.44 -23.62
N THR A 171 8.90 2.23 -22.83
CA THR A 171 9.44 1.78 -21.53
C THR A 171 8.32 1.55 -20.52
N LEU A 172 7.32 2.43 -20.46
CA LEU A 172 6.14 2.24 -19.61
C LEU A 172 5.36 0.97 -19.99
N LYS A 173 5.23 0.70 -21.29
CA LYS A 173 4.58 -0.53 -21.78
C LYS A 173 5.35 -1.79 -21.37
N GLU A 174 6.68 -1.76 -21.44
CA GLU A 174 7.53 -2.85 -20.96
C GLU A 174 7.35 -3.07 -19.45
N ILE A 175 7.39 -1.99 -18.65
CA ILE A 175 7.15 -2.04 -17.20
C ILE A 175 5.76 -2.60 -16.88
N ASN A 176 4.71 -2.14 -17.56
CA ASN A 176 3.36 -2.63 -17.32
C ASN A 176 3.21 -4.12 -17.71
N THR A 177 3.88 -4.56 -18.77
CA THR A 177 3.92 -5.99 -19.15
C THR A 177 4.61 -6.82 -18.07
N PHE A 178 5.73 -6.32 -17.52
CA PHE A 178 6.44 -6.95 -16.41
C PHE A 178 5.59 -7.04 -15.14
N ARG A 179 4.95 -5.93 -14.74
CA ARG A 179 4.05 -5.86 -13.59
C ARG A 179 2.91 -6.86 -13.73
N ALA A 180 2.25 -6.88 -14.89
CA ALA A 180 1.16 -7.82 -15.18
C ALA A 180 1.63 -9.28 -15.11
N ALA A 181 2.78 -9.60 -15.70
CA ALA A 181 3.32 -10.97 -15.68
C ALA A 181 3.58 -11.47 -14.26
N LEU A 182 4.09 -10.62 -13.36
CA LEU A 182 4.25 -10.99 -11.95
C LEU A 182 2.91 -11.08 -11.23
N ALA A 183 2.01 -10.12 -11.47
CA ALA A 183 0.67 -10.10 -10.91
C ALA A 183 -0.22 -11.25 -11.42
N ASP A 184 0.12 -11.97 -12.50
CA ASP A 184 -0.61 -13.17 -12.91
C ASP A 184 -0.23 -14.39 -12.07
N HIS A 185 0.98 -14.43 -11.54
CA HIS A 185 1.55 -15.62 -10.93
C HIS A 185 1.74 -15.52 -9.41
N PHE A 186 1.91 -14.33 -8.87
CA PHE A 186 2.33 -14.09 -7.48
C PHE A 186 1.32 -13.27 -6.66
N ILE A 187 1.55 -13.17 -5.35
CA ILE A 187 0.93 -12.13 -4.52
C ILE A 187 1.81 -10.89 -4.66
N ALA A 188 1.42 -9.94 -5.52
CA ALA A 188 2.24 -8.78 -5.85
C ALA A 188 1.90 -7.57 -4.97
N PHE A 189 2.92 -6.99 -4.33
CA PHE A 189 2.85 -5.73 -3.60
C PHE A 189 3.52 -4.63 -4.42
N ASP A 190 2.76 -4.03 -5.32
CA ASP A 190 3.27 -3.13 -6.35
C ASP A 190 3.35 -1.68 -5.85
N PRO A 191 4.56 -1.07 -5.81
CA PRO A 191 4.71 0.32 -5.40
C PRO A 191 4.07 1.30 -6.39
N GLY A 192 3.90 0.92 -7.67
CA GLY A 192 3.25 1.74 -8.70
C GLY A 192 1.76 1.96 -8.46
N ASP A 193 1.15 1.25 -7.52
CA ASP A 193 -0.25 1.44 -7.13
C ASP A 193 -0.46 2.65 -6.19
N VAL A 194 0.61 3.26 -5.66
CA VAL A 194 0.55 4.52 -4.87
C VAL A 194 1.72 5.43 -5.25
N ASP A 195 1.42 6.54 -5.91
CA ASP A 195 2.41 7.41 -6.53
C ASP A 195 2.14 8.89 -6.22
N GLU A 196 2.42 9.21 -4.97
CA GLU A 196 2.33 10.56 -4.42
C GLU A 196 3.50 11.45 -4.89
N PHE A 197 4.50 10.86 -5.54
CA PHE A 197 5.57 11.63 -6.16
C PHE A 197 5.04 12.49 -7.30
N VAL A 198 4.08 11.98 -8.09
CA VAL A 198 3.39 12.76 -9.13
C VAL A 198 2.64 13.96 -8.54
N LEU A 199 2.02 13.80 -7.36
CA LEU A 199 1.36 14.89 -6.64
C LEU A 199 2.36 16.02 -6.31
N HIS A 200 3.51 15.67 -5.74
CA HIS A 200 4.60 16.62 -5.48
C HIS A 200 5.11 17.30 -6.77
N MET A 201 5.41 16.52 -7.81
CA MET A 201 5.94 17.04 -9.07
C MET A 201 4.99 18.03 -9.75
N LYS A 202 3.69 17.71 -9.78
CA LYS A 202 2.66 18.61 -10.34
C LYS A 202 2.61 19.94 -9.56
N ALA A 203 2.68 19.91 -8.23
CA ALA A 203 2.67 21.12 -7.41
C ALA A 203 3.95 21.95 -7.56
N THR A 204 5.13 21.31 -7.62
CA THR A 204 6.40 22.00 -7.86
C THR A 204 6.37 22.75 -9.20
N LYS A 205 5.94 22.07 -10.27
CA LYS A 205 5.80 22.71 -11.58
C LYS A 205 4.79 23.86 -11.57
N ALA A 206 3.63 23.66 -10.92
CA ALA A 206 2.63 24.72 -10.80
C ALA A 206 3.20 25.95 -10.08
N LYS A 207 4.01 25.77 -9.04
CA LYS A 207 4.68 26.86 -8.31
C LYS A 207 5.70 27.59 -9.19
N GLU A 208 6.52 26.86 -9.95
CA GLU A 208 7.49 27.42 -10.89
C GLU A 208 6.81 28.25 -11.98
N ASP A 209 5.66 27.78 -12.48
CA ASP A 209 4.85 28.46 -13.47
C ASP A 209 4.01 29.62 -12.88
N GLY A 210 4.08 29.87 -11.55
CA GLY A 210 3.37 30.95 -10.87
C GLY A 210 1.88 30.69 -10.61
N HIS A 211 1.43 29.43 -10.62
CA HIS A 211 0.06 29.04 -10.36
C HIS A 211 -0.20 28.77 -8.86
N ASP A 212 -1.21 29.46 -8.31
CA ASP A 212 -1.65 29.28 -6.91
C ASP A 212 -2.42 27.97 -6.65
N THR A 213 -2.86 27.30 -7.72
CA THR A 213 -3.60 26.05 -7.64
C THR A 213 -3.01 24.98 -8.54
N THR A 214 -3.17 23.72 -8.13
CA THR A 214 -2.72 22.53 -8.86
C THR A 214 -3.90 21.59 -9.03
N VAL A 215 -4.11 21.11 -10.27
CA VAL A 215 -5.11 20.08 -10.58
C VAL A 215 -4.42 18.73 -10.64
N VAL A 216 -4.93 17.76 -9.87
CA VAL A 216 -4.41 16.39 -9.83
C VAL A 216 -5.52 15.37 -10.05
N ASP A 217 -5.15 14.21 -10.59
CA ASP A 217 -6.08 13.14 -10.90
C ASP A 217 -6.20 12.23 -9.67
N ALA A 218 -7.35 12.28 -9.01
CA ALA A 218 -7.69 11.38 -7.91
C ALA A 218 -8.57 10.22 -8.42
N ALA A 219 -8.85 9.24 -7.54
CA ALA A 219 -9.55 8.00 -7.91
C ALA A 219 -10.92 8.20 -8.60
N GLU A 220 -11.67 9.24 -8.26
CA GLU A 220 -13.01 9.52 -8.82
C GLU A 220 -13.03 10.73 -9.76
N GLY A 221 -11.85 11.20 -10.19
CA GLY A 221 -11.69 12.33 -11.12
C GLY A 221 -10.78 13.43 -10.58
N PRO A 222 -10.63 14.53 -11.34
CA PRO A 222 -9.69 15.59 -10.98
C PRO A 222 -10.12 16.36 -9.74
N VAL A 223 -9.15 16.72 -8.91
CA VAL A 223 -9.31 17.56 -7.72
C VAL A 223 -8.34 18.74 -7.79
N THR A 224 -8.82 19.90 -7.38
CA THR A 224 -8.02 21.13 -7.33
C THR A 224 -7.59 21.41 -5.91
N PHE A 225 -6.28 21.57 -5.70
CA PHE A 225 -5.69 21.97 -4.42
C PHE A 225 -5.03 23.34 -4.54
N LYS A 226 -4.86 24.01 -3.40
CA LYS A 226 -3.88 25.10 -3.32
C LYS A 226 -2.49 24.49 -3.50
N THR A 227 -1.68 25.06 -4.40
CA THR A 227 -0.34 24.57 -4.68
C THR A 227 0.50 24.48 -3.40
N GLU A 228 0.38 25.47 -2.52
CA GLU A 228 1.11 25.53 -1.25
C GLU A 228 0.72 24.39 -0.28
N GLU A 229 -0.53 23.92 -0.30
CA GLU A 229 -0.98 22.83 0.57
C GLU A 229 -0.29 21.51 0.22
N ILE A 230 -0.11 21.23 -1.07
CA ILE A 230 0.64 20.07 -1.52
C ILE A 230 2.12 20.23 -1.17
N LEU A 231 2.69 21.42 -1.41
CA LEU A 231 4.11 21.66 -1.14
C LEU A 231 4.46 21.48 0.34
N GLN A 232 3.56 21.87 1.26
CA GLN A 232 3.73 21.69 2.71
C GLN A 232 3.91 20.24 3.14
N ILE A 233 3.35 19.27 2.40
CA ILE A 233 3.50 17.84 2.70
C ILE A 233 4.59 17.16 1.89
N SER A 234 5.39 17.89 1.10
CA SER A 234 6.44 17.30 0.26
C SER A 234 7.44 16.45 1.06
N GLY A 235 7.82 16.90 2.26
CA GLY A 235 8.69 16.13 3.14
C GLY A 235 8.05 14.82 3.62
N ASP A 236 6.75 14.85 3.92
CA ASP A 236 5.98 13.65 4.30
C ASP A 236 5.85 12.68 3.13
N ILE A 237 5.61 13.18 1.92
CA ILE A 237 5.55 12.36 0.69
C ILE A 237 6.86 11.60 0.52
N MET A 238 8.00 12.28 0.55
CA MET A 238 9.30 11.62 0.36
C MET A 238 9.59 10.60 1.48
N GLY A 239 9.30 10.95 2.73
CA GLY A 239 9.50 10.06 3.87
C GLY A 239 8.61 8.82 3.82
N GLN A 240 7.34 8.98 3.47
CA GLN A 240 6.40 7.87 3.39
C GLN A 240 6.61 6.97 2.19
N ILE A 241 6.99 7.50 1.02
CA ILE A 241 7.39 6.67 -0.13
C ILE A 241 8.51 5.73 0.30
N TYR A 242 9.55 6.27 0.93
CA TYR A 242 10.68 5.46 1.39
C TYR A 242 10.27 4.39 2.41
N ALA A 243 9.54 4.78 3.46
CA ALA A 243 9.14 3.85 4.52
C ALA A 243 8.18 2.76 4.01
N ARG A 244 7.24 3.13 3.13
CA ARG A 244 6.26 2.23 2.53
C ARG A 244 6.92 1.22 1.61
N ASP A 245 7.78 1.66 0.70
CA ASP A 245 8.40 0.78 -0.30
C ASP A 245 9.27 -0.27 0.39
N PHE A 246 10.05 0.13 1.42
CA PHE A 246 10.80 -0.82 2.25
C PHE A 246 9.90 -1.78 3.01
N LYS A 247 8.77 -1.31 3.54
CA LYS A 247 7.79 -2.19 4.17
C LYS A 247 7.17 -3.19 3.21
N MET A 248 6.91 -2.80 1.96
CA MET A 248 6.42 -3.68 0.91
C MET A 248 7.47 -4.72 0.51
N VAL A 249 8.77 -4.36 0.50
CA VAL A 249 9.87 -5.32 0.38
C VAL A 249 9.89 -6.26 1.58
N ASP A 250 9.80 -5.75 2.80
CA ASP A 250 9.87 -6.53 4.05
C ASP A 250 8.77 -7.60 4.16
N GLN A 251 7.55 -7.27 3.75
CA GLN A 251 6.42 -8.24 3.74
C GLN A 251 6.46 -9.22 2.56
N SER A 252 7.33 -9.01 1.58
CA SER A 252 7.51 -9.88 0.41
C SER A 252 8.51 -11.01 0.67
N ASP A 253 8.33 -12.15 0.00
CA ASP A 253 9.29 -13.26 0.06
C ASP A 253 10.50 -13.01 -0.85
N MET A 254 10.31 -12.24 -1.91
CA MET A 254 11.33 -11.93 -2.91
C MET A 254 11.09 -10.58 -3.57
N ILE A 255 12.16 -10.01 -4.13
CA ILE A 255 12.11 -8.86 -5.03
C ILE A 255 12.43 -9.32 -6.46
N VAL A 256 11.70 -8.79 -7.43
CA VAL A 256 12.03 -8.95 -8.85
C VAL A 256 12.13 -7.56 -9.44
N SER A 257 13.30 -7.19 -9.93
CA SER A 257 13.57 -5.86 -10.47
C SER A 257 13.71 -5.88 -11.99
N LEU A 258 13.00 -5.00 -12.70
CA LEU A 258 13.20 -4.77 -14.13
C LEU A 258 14.12 -3.56 -14.35
N VAL A 259 15.19 -3.77 -15.12
CA VAL A 259 16.10 -2.71 -15.58
C VAL A 259 16.01 -2.60 -17.11
N PRO A 260 15.11 -1.75 -17.65
CA PRO A 260 14.92 -1.58 -19.08
C PRO A 260 16.04 -0.75 -19.72
N GLU A 261 16.22 -0.89 -21.04
CA GLU A 261 17.18 -0.10 -21.82
C GLU A 261 16.55 1.24 -22.24
N LEU A 262 17.18 2.36 -21.88
CA LEU A 262 16.77 3.68 -22.36
C LEU A 262 17.19 3.89 -23.81
N ALA A 263 16.57 4.86 -24.50
CA ALA A 263 16.89 5.19 -25.89
C ALA A 263 18.37 5.57 -26.13
N ASN A 264 19.08 6.00 -25.09
CA ASN A 264 20.52 6.30 -25.13
C ASN A 264 21.42 5.05 -24.92
N GLY A 265 20.83 3.85 -24.86
CA GLY A 265 21.52 2.57 -24.63
C GLY A 265 21.98 2.32 -23.19
N LYS A 266 21.61 3.20 -22.24
CA LYS A 266 21.95 3.04 -20.82
C LYS A 266 20.84 2.30 -20.07
N PRO A 267 21.18 1.59 -18.99
CA PRO A 267 20.19 1.02 -18.10
C PRO A 267 19.37 2.10 -17.41
N ALA A 268 18.05 1.92 -17.40
CA ALA A 268 17.12 2.70 -16.59
C ALA A 268 17.19 2.20 -15.13
N LEU A 269 18.31 2.49 -14.47
CA LEU A 269 18.54 2.15 -13.08
C LEU A 269 18.48 3.44 -12.25
N SER A 270 17.54 3.50 -11.30
CA SER A 270 17.42 4.63 -10.36
C SER A 270 18.06 4.28 -9.02
N SER A 271 18.43 5.32 -8.26
CA SER A 271 18.91 5.14 -6.88
C SER A 271 17.87 4.50 -5.96
N GLY A 272 16.57 4.69 -6.24
CA GLY A 272 15.49 4.01 -5.55
C GLY A 272 15.59 2.49 -5.73
N VAL A 273 15.67 2.04 -6.99
CA VAL A 273 15.79 0.61 -7.32
C VAL A 273 17.05 -0.02 -6.71
N GLU A 274 18.18 0.66 -6.76
CA GLU A 274 19.41 0.16 -6.13
C GLU A 274 19.27 -0.03 -4.61
N ARG A 275 18.59 0.91 -3.94
CA ARG A 275 18.34 0.84 -2.49
C ARG A 275 17.37 -0.27 -2.13
N GLU A 276 16.32 -0.47 -2.93
CA GLU A 276 15.37 -1.57 -2.74
C GLU A 276 16.06 -2.94 -2.88
N LEU A 277 16.90 -3.11 -3.91
CA LEU A 277 17.68 -4.31 -4.12
C LEU A 277 18.63 -4.59 -2.95
N HIS A 278 19.34 -3.56 -2.48
CA HIS A 278 20.24 -3.69 -1.34
C HIS A 278 19.49 -4.02 -0.04
N HIS A 279 18.37 -3.32 0.24
CA HIS A 279 17.54 -3.57 1.41
C HIS A 279 16.99 -5.01 1.41
N ALA A 280 16.55 -5.51 0.26
CA ALA A 280 16.12 -6.90 0.12
C ALA A 280 17.25 -7.91 0.37
N TRP A 281 18.45 -7.63 -0.15
CA TRP A 281 19.64 -8.47 0.05
C TRP A 281 20.06 -8.51 1.52
N GLU A 282 20.15 -7.36 2.20
CA GLU A 282 20.46 -7.29 3.65
C GLU A 282 19.40 -7.98 4.50
N GLY A 283 18.13 -7.91 4.07
CA GLY A 283 17.01 -8.63 4.67
C GLY A 283 17.00 -10.14 4.40
N GLY A 284 17.99 -10.68 3.68
CA GLY A 284 18.11 -12.11 3.38
C GLY A 284 17.04 -12.64 2.40
N LYS A 285 16.44 -11.77 1.59
CA LYS A 285 15.41 -12.13 0.60
C LYS A 285 16.03 -12.66 -0.69
N GLU A 286 15.24 -13.37 -1.48
CA GLU A 286 15.65 -13.68 -2.85
C GLU A 286 15.58 -12.41 -3.72
N VAL A 287 16.67 -12.12 -4.43
CA VAL A 287 16.84 -10.92 -5.25
C VAL A 287 16.99 -11.32 -6.71
N TYR A 288 15.98 -11.05 -7.52
CA TYR A 288 15.99 -11.37 -8.94
C TYR A 288 16.02 -10.10 -9.78
N VAL A 289 16.85 -10.09 -10.83
CA VAL A 289 16.98 -8.91 -11.70
C VAL A 289 16.76 -9.33 -13.15
N VAL A 290 15.79 -8.71 -13.81
CA VAL A 290 15.59 -8.75 -15.25
C VAL A 290 16.35 -7.59 -15.87
N TRP A 291 17.56 -7.88 -16.35
CA TRP A 291 18.44 -6.92 -17.00
C TRP A 291 18.21 -6.95 -18.52
N ALA A 292 17.27 -6.13 -18.99
CA ALA A 292 16.88 -6.07 -20.40
C ALA A 292 17.88 -5.30 -21.28
N CYS A 293 18.89 -4.67 -20.67
CA CYS A 293 19.90 -3.90 -21.38
C CYS A 293 20.95 -4.78 -22.06
N LYS A 294 21.49 -4.31 -23.19
CA LYS A 294 22.60 -4.95 -23.92
C LYS A 294 23.89 -4.93 -23.12
N GLY A 295 24.13 -3.84 -22.39
CA GLY A 295 25.29 -3.70 -21.50
C GLY A 295 25.34 -4.80 -20.44
N THR A 296 26.51 -4.98 -19.81
CA THR A 296 26.65 -5.86 -18.66
C THR A 296 26.18 -5.18 -17.38
N PRO A 297 25.48 -5.88 -16.48
CA PRO A 297 25.13 -5.35 -15.16
C PRO A 297 26.39 -4.98 -14.38
N SER A 298 26.25 -4.02 -13.46
CA SER A 298 27.36 -3.67 -12.57
C SER A 298 27.67 -4.85 -11.62
N PRO A 299 28.89 -4.91 -11.06
CA PRO A 299 29.21 -5.90 -10.02
C PRO A 299 28.29 -5.78 -8.81
N PHE A 300 27.90 -4.58 -8.41
CA PHE A 300 26.98 -4.38 -7.27
C PHE A 300 25.62 -5.05 -7.49
N ILE A 301 25.09 -5.02 -8.72
CA ILE A 301 23.86 -5.75 -9.06
C ILE A 301 24.11 -7.25 -9.10
N SER A 302 25.22 -7.68 -9.71
CA SER A 302 25.49 -9.11 -9.92
C SER A 302 25.82 -9.86 -8.61
N GLU A 303 26.50 -9.21 -7.67
CA GLU A 303 26.90 -9.79 -6.38
C GLU A 303 25.77 -9.80 -5.34
N THR A 304 24.79 -8.90 -5.46
CA THR A 304 23.63 -8.84 -4.56
C THR A 304 22.41 -9.60 -5.11
N ALA A 305 22.39 -9.89 -6.41
CA ALA A 305 21.32 -10.68 -7.02
C ALA A 305 21.50 -12.19 -6.74
N THR A 306 20.42 -12.85 -6.34
CA THR A 306 20.30 -14.31 -6.40
C THR A 306 20.44 -14.82 -7.82
N ARG A 307 19.86 -14.12 -8.80
CA ARG A 307 20.05 -14.40 -10.24
C ARG A 307 19.69 -13.20 -11.11
N VAL A 308 20.44 -13.04 -12.20
CA VAL A 308 20.16 -12.06 -13.26
C VAL A 308 19.67 -12.78 -14.52
N PHE A 309 18.65 -12.22 -15.15
CA PHE A 309 18.01 -12.72 -16.38
C PHE A 309 18.09 -11.65 -17.47
N ARG A 310 18.00 -12.05 -18.75
CA ARG A 310 17.94 -11.12 -19.89
C ARG A 310 16.53 -10.74 -20.31
N SER A 311 15.52 -11.45 -19.81
CA SER A 311 14.12 -11.17 -20.13
C SER A 311 13.17 -11.64 -19.03
N VAL A 312 11.95 -11.10 -19.03
CA VAL A 312 10.87 -11.54 -18.14
C VAL A 312 10.54 -13.02 -18.39
N SER A 313 10.53 -13.47 -19.64
CA SER A 313 10.26 -14.87 -20.01
C SER A 313 11.27 -15.83 -19.38
N GLU A 314 12.56 -15.48 -19.41
CA GLU A 314 13.63 -16.29 -18.80
C GLU A 314 13.44 -16.38 -17.27
N ALA A 315 13.09 -15.26 -16.62
CA ALA A 315 12.80 -15.25 -15.19
C ALA A 315 11.59 -16.15 -14.85
N LEU A 316 10.50 -16.05 -15.60
CA LEU A 316 9.31 -16.89 -15.41
C LEU A 316 9.61 -18.38 -15.61
N GLU A 317 10.43 -18.75 -16.59
CA GLU A 317 10.83 -20.13 -16.82
C GLU A 317 11.65 -20.68 -15.65
N TYR A 318 12.58 -19.89 -15.13
CA TYR A 318 13.29 -20.23 -13.90
C TYR A 318 12.36 -20.38 -12.70
N PHE A 319 11.36 -19.50 -12.55
CA PHE A 319 10.38 -19.60 -11.46
C PHE A 319 9.49 -20.84 -11.59
N LYS A 320 9.17 -21.29 -12.81
CA LYS A 320 8.52 -22.59 -13.04
C LYS A 320 9.41 -23.75 -12.60
N MET A 321 10.69 -23.73 -12.94
CA MET A 321 11.65 -24.75 -12.48
C MET A 321 11.77 -24.81 -10.95
N LYS A 322 11.67 -23.66 -10.27
CA LYS A 322 11.63 -23.55 -8.80
C LYS A 322 10.29 -23.97 -8.19
N GLY A 323 9.26 -24.19 -8.99
CA GLY A 323 7.91 -24.50 -8.53
C GLY A 323 7.17 -23.29 -7.93
N TYR A 324 7.64 -22.06 -8.18
CA TYR A 324 6.99 -20.84 -7.72
C TYR A 324 5.79 -20.46 -8.58
N VAL A 325 5.83 -20.87 -9.85
CA VAL A 325 4.80 -20.64 -10.87
C VAL A 325 4.39 -22.01 -11.43
N LYS A 326 3.09 -22.19 -11.69
CA LYS A 326 2.54 -23.41 -12.30
C LYS A 326 2.52 -23.32 -13.82
#